data_AF-A0A950JIS2-F1
#
_entry.id   AF-A0A950JIS2-F1
#
_cell.length_a   1.000
_cell.length_b   1.000
_cell.length_c   1.000
_cell.angle_alpha   90.00
_cell.angle_beta   90.00
_cell.angle_gamma   90.00
#
_symmetry.space_group_name_H-M   'P 1'
#
loop_
_entity.id
_entity.type
_entity.pdbx_description
1 polymer ?
#
loop_
_entity_poly.entity_id
_entity_poly.type
_entity_poly.pdbx_seq_one_letter_code
_entity_poly.pdbx_strand_id
1 'polypeptide(L)'
;PGLLVFETPLIGLVCFAIILANWFGGVRYFQDVPGGLIAIAAGTIIAWGSNIFGLGYGGLSVGSVGDAFSHFGFSFPIPAVGHVFSGFKFIGIILVTAIPFGIYDLVEAMDNVESASAAGDSFPTTQVLTADGVISLIGCLLGNPFINAVYIGHPGWKAMGGRIGYSAATGVMVLVLTWLGIVALVSSLIPVVAILPILLYIGMLIGSQAFQESPRSHAPAIILAMIPQIAAWGKTMIDGALGAAGTNAAQVGFDKLGATGILYKGLETLGGGATLAGIILGAVTVFIIERQLEKAAAFAFAGAILTFFGLIHAEDLGIGQSPLVALSYLGVAVMLYAFAKFAQVTPAEPFVMEHDNLSVQSAAAE
;
A
#
# COMPACT_ATOMS: atom_id res chain seq x y z
N PRO A 1 -4.52 -6.72 -8.28
CA PRO A 1 -3.95 -6.13 -9.53
C PRO A 1 -2.64 -6.76 -9.99
N GLY A 2 -1.61 -6.88 -9.12
CA GLY A 2 -0.30 -7.43 -9.52
C GLY A 2 -0.34 -8.83 -10.15
N LEU A 3 -1.31 -9.68 -9.76
CA LEU A 3 -1.51 -11.01 -10.34
C LEU A 3 -1.90 -11.01 -11.83
N LEU A 4 -2.42 -9.89 -12.35
CA LEU A 4 -2.73 -9.75 -13.78
C LEU A 4 -1.47 -9.87 -14.67
N VAL A 5 -0.28 -9.64 -14.10
CA VAL A 5 1.01 -9.90 -14.75
C VAL A 5 1.10 -11.36 -15.21
N PHE A 6 0.52 -12.29 -14.45
CA PHE A 6 0.49 -13.72 -14.78
C PHE A 6 -0.77 -14.15 -15.53
N GLU A 7 -1.85 -13.37 -15.52
CA GLU A 7 -3.02 -13.63 -16.38
C GLU A 7 -2.74 -13.32 -17.86
N THR A 8 -1.88 -12.35 -18.14
CA THR A 8 -1.37 -12.08 -19.51
C THR A 8 0.16 -12.10 -19.50
N PRO A 9 0.79 -13.27 -19.36
CA PRO A 9 2.20 -13.41 -19.00
C PRO A 9 3.14 -12.84 -20.06
N LEU A 10 2.78 -12.93 -21.34
CA LEU A 10 3.63 -12.40 -22.41
C LEU A 10 3.78 -10.87 -22.32
N ILE A 11 2.72 -10.15 -21.95
CA ILE A 11 2.80 -8.70 -21.70
C ILE A 11 3.43 -8.47 -20.33
N GLY A 12 2.85 -9.06 -19.29
CA GLY A 12 3.21 -8.80 -17.90
C GLY A 12 4.67 -9.12 -17.58
N LEU A 13 5.13 -10.35 -17.88
CA LEU A 13 6.48 -10.79 -17.54
C LEU A 13 7.54 -10.07 -18.37
N VAL A 14 7.28 -9.76 -19.64
CA VAL A 14 8.22 -8.98 -20.47
C VAL A 14 8.35 -7.57 -19.92
N CYS A 15 7.24 -6.90 -19.64
CA CYS A 15 7.23 -5.56 -19.03
C CYS A 15 7.94 -5.57 -17.67
N PHE A 16 7.69 -6.60 -16.86
CA PHE A 16 8.34 -6.76 -15.56
C PHE A 16 9.85 -7.00 -15.68
N ALA A 17 10.29 -7.84 -16.60
CA ALA A 17 11.71 -8.09 -16.85
C ALA A 17 12.45 -6.81 -17.32
N ILE A 18 11.82 -6.00 -18.17
CA ILE A 18 12.35 -4.70 -18.60
C ILE A 18 12.56 -3.77 -17.39
N ILE A 19 11.55 -3.66 -16.52
CA ILE A 19 11.64 -2.80 -15.33
C ILE A 19 12.74 -3.31 -14.38
N LEU A 20 12.80 -4.63 -14.12
CA LEU A 20 13.84 -5.23 -13.28
C LEU A 20 15.24 -4.96 -13.83
N ALA A 21 15.42 -5.18 -15.15
CA ALA A 21 16.70 -4.97 -15.81
C ALA A 21 17.17 -3.52 -15.71
N ASN A 22 16.27 -2.55 -15.90
CA ASN A 22 16.61 -1.14 -15.82
C ASN A 22 16.93 -0.68 -14.40
N TRP A 23 16.05 -1.01 -13.45
CA TRP A 23 16.09 -0.41 -12.12
C TRP A 23 16.95 -1.17 -11.11
N PHE A 24 16.95 -2.49 -11.13
CA PHE A 24 17.83 -3.30 -10.27
C PHE A 24 19.08 -3.79 -11.01
N GLY A 25 18.95 -4.05 -12.31
CA GLY A 25 20.07 -4.55 -13.14
C GLY A 25 20.98 -3.46 -13.71
N GLY A 26 20.64 -2.17 -13.54
CA GLY A 26 21.44 -1.06 -14.06
C GLY A 26 21.48 -0.94 -15.58
N VAL A 27 20.63 -1.68 -16.31
CA VAL A 27 20.57 -1.64 -17.77
C VAL A 27 20.07 -0.29 -18.23
N ARG A 28 20.91 0.46 -18.95
CA ARG A 28 20.51 1.71 -19.61
C ARG A 28 20.07 1.41 -21.03
N TYR A 29 18.91 1.91 -21.40
CA TYR A 29 18.40 1.79 -22.75
C TYR A 29 18.92 2.91 -23.64
N PHE A 30 18.72 2.76 -24.95
CA PHE A 30 19.20 3.74 -25.93
C PHE A 30 18.75 5.16 -25.55
N GLN A 31 19.70 6.10 -25.50
CA GLN A 31 19.48 7.50 -25.10
C GLN A 31 18.86 7.70 -23.70
N ASP A 32 19.14 6.80 -22.75
CA ASP A 32 18.65 6.88 -21.36
C ASP A 32 17.12 6.95 -21.26
N VAL A 33 16.41 6.34 -22.22
CA VAL A 33 14.96 6.26 -22.19
C VAL A 33 14.51 5.49 -20.93
N PRO A 34 13.52 6.00 -20.17
CA PRO A 34 13.06 5.37 -18.94
C PRO A 34 12.55 3.93 -19.17
N GLY A 35 12.95 2.99 -18.32
CA GLY A 35 12.53 1.60 -18.42
C GLY A 35 11.02 1.40 -18.40
N GLY A 36 10.29 2.22 -17.64
CA GLY A 36 8.82 2.22 -17.63
C GLY A 36 8.20 2.55 -19.00
N LEU A 37 8.77 3.49 -19.75
CA LEU A 37 8.29 3.84 -21.09
C LEU A 37 8.54 2.69 -22.07
N ILE A 38 9.69 2.03 -21.95
CA ILE A 38 10.03 0.86 -22.78
C ILE A 38 9.16 -0.33 -22.44
N ALA A 39 8.85 -0.56 -21.17
CA ALA A 39 7.91 -1.59 -20.74
C ALA A 39 6.52 -1.34 -21.36
N ILE A 40 6.00 -0.12 -21.26
CA ILE A 40 4.73 0.27 -21.89
C ILE A 40 4.77 0.05 -23.41
N ALA A 41 5.83 0.48 -24.09
CA ALA A 41 5.97 0.32 -25.53
C ALA A 41 6.00 -1.17 -25.93
N ALA A 42 6.83 -1.98 -25.25
CA ALA A 42 6.93 -3.41 -25.50
C ALA A 42 5.59 -4.12 -25.25
N GLY A 43 4.93 -3.85 -24.13
CA GLY A 43 3.63 -4.43 -23.80
C GLY A 43 2.54 -4.04 -24.81
N THR A 44 2.56 -2.79 -25.28
CA THR A 44 1.65 -2.29 -26.32
C THR A 44 1.90 -2.98 -27.66
N ILE A 45 3.17 -3.13 -28.08
CA ILE A 45 3.53 -3.87 -29.30
C ILE A 45 3.07 -5.31 -29.23
N ILE A 46 3.26 -5.98 -28.09
CA ILE A 46 2.82 -7.35 -27.87
C ILE A 46 1.28 -7.45 -27.95
N ALA A 47 0.55 -6.54 -27.30
CA ALA A 47 -0.92 -6.53 -27.32
C ALA A 47 -1.45 -6.36 -28.75
N TRP A 48 -1.06 -5.30 -29.44
CA TRP A 48 -1.52 -5.04 -30.81
C TRP A 48 -1.02 -6.10 -31.81
N GLY A 49 0.22 -6.56 -31.66
CA GLY A 49 0.76 -7.65 -32.48
C GLY A 49 -0.04 -8.94 -32.33
N SER A 50 -0.50 -9.26 -31.12
CA SER A 50 -1.33 -10.45 -30.86
C SER A 50 -2.67 -10.41 -31.58
N ASN A 51 -3.23 -9.22 -31.83
CA ASN A 51 -4.48 -9.06 -32.57
C ASN A 51 -4.34 -9.48 -34.04
N ILE A 52 -3.16 -9.30 -34.64
CA ILE A 52 -2.87 -9.72 -36.02
C ILE A 52 -3.01 -11.25 -36.15
N PHE A 53 -2.66 -11.98 -35.08
CA PHE A 53 -2.74 -13.45 -35.03
C PHE A 53 -4.05 -13.96 -34.41
N GLY A 54 -5.01 -13.08 -34.10
CA GLY A 54 -6.29 -13.46 -33.49
C GLY A 54 -6.21 -13.91 -32.03
N LEU A 55 -5.13 -13.58 -31.32
CA LEU A 55 -4.89 -14.02 -29.93
C LEU A 55 -5.48 -13.06 -28.88
N GLY A 56 -5.63 -11.76 -29.21
CA GLY A 56 -6.40 -10.82 -28.40
C GLY A 56 -5.79 -10.44 -27.04
N TYR A 57 -4.47 -10.47 -26.87
CA TYR A 57 -3.82 -10.15 -25.60
C TYR A 57 -4.04 -8.69 -25.20
N GLY A 58 -4.30 -8.46 -23.91
CA GLY A 58 -4.48 -7.13 -23.34
C GLY A 58 -5.83 -6.47 -23.62
N GLY A 59 -6.75 -7.14 -24.32
CA GLY A 59 -8.13 -6.67 -24.51
C GLY A 59 -8.26 -5.42 -25.37
N LEU A 60 -7.25 -5.09 -26.18
CA LEU A 60 -7.24 -3.91 -27.04
C LEU A 60 -7.88 -4.21 -28.39
N SER A 61 -8.63 -3.25 -28.93
CA SER A 61 -9.24 -3.38 -30.26
C SER A 61 -9.31 -2.05 -30.99
N VAL A 62 -9.39 -2.10 -32.32
CA VAL A 62 -9.59 -0.89 -33.13
C VAL A 62 -10.95 -0.25 -32.82
N GLY A 63 -11.98 -1.07 -32.55
CA GLY A 63 -13.30 -0.59 -32.15
C GLY A 63 -13.25 0.24 -30.88
N SER A 64 -12.61 -0.27 -29.82
CA SER A 64 -12.47 0.45 -28.55
C SER A 64 -11.69 1.77 -28.68
N VAL A 65 -10.74 1.86 -29.61
CA VAL A 65 -10.05 3.13 -29.92
C VAL A 65 -11.00 4.12 -30.59
N GLY A 66 -11.81 3.65 -31.55
CA GLY A 66 -12.87 4.45 -32.19
C GLY A 66 -13.88 4.98 -31.17
N ASP A 67 -14.36 4.11 -30.28
CA ASP A 67 -15.31 4.46 -29.22
C ASP A 67 -14.71 5.46 -28.24
N ALA A 68 -13.40 5.38 -27.95
CA ALA A 68 -12.73 6.30 -27.05
C ALA A 68 -12.78 7.77 -27.51
N PHE A 69 -12.84 8.04 -28.82
CA PHE A 69 -13.01 9.41 -29.32
C PHE A 69 -14.35 10.04 -28.95
N SER A 70 -15.38 9.23 -28.67
CA SER A 70 -16.68 9.74 -28.21
C SER A 70 -16.63 10.33 -26.80
N HIS A 71 -15.58 10.01 -26.03
CA HIS A 71 -15.36 10.54 -24.69
C HIS A 71 -14.58 11.86 -24.67
N PHE A 72 -14.09 12.33 -25.82
CA PHE A 72 -13.47 13.65 -25.90
C PHE A 72 -14.48 14.74 -25.62
N GLY A 73 -14.10 15.63 -24.72
CA GLY A 73 -14.94 16.73 -24.28
C GLY A 73 -14.25 17.49 -23.17
N PHE A 74 -14.81 18.62 -22.77
CA PHE A 74 -14.31 19.38 -21.64
C PHE A 74 -15.11 19.06 -20.38
N SER A 75 -14.46 18.42 -19.41
CA SER A 75 -15.03 18.04 -18.12
C SER A 75 -14.39 18.87 -17.01
N PHE A 76 -15.11 19.87 -16.53
CA PHE A 76 -14.67 20.70 -15.41
C PHE A 76 -15.32 20.22 -14.11
N PRO A 77 -14.56 20.06 -13.00
CA PRO A 77 -15.13 19.66 -11.72
C PRO A 77 -16.07 20.75 -11.20
N ILE A 78 -17.36 20.44 -11.11
CA ILE A 78 -18.37 21.34 -10.56
C ILE A 78 -18.57 21.08 -9.06
N PRO A 79 -18.84 22.12 -8.24
CA PRO A 79 -19.12 21.92 -6.82
C PRO A 79 -20.30 20.96 -6.59
N ALA A 80 -20.04 19.86 -5.88
CA ALA A 80 -20.97 18.79 -5.55
C ALA A 80 -21.54 18.91 -4.12
N VAL A 81 -21.65 20.14 -3.59
CA VAL A 81 -22.06 20.44 -2.21
C VAL A 81 -23.34 19.72 -1.81
N GLY A 82 -24.39 19.78 -2.65
CA GLY A 82 -25.66 19.12 -2.36
C GLY A 82 -25.54 17.59 -2.25
N HIS A 83 -24.71 16.97 -3.09
CA HIS A 83 -24.46 15.53 -3.07
C HIS A 83 -23.72 15.14 -1.78
N VAL A 84 -22.65 15.86 -1.44
CA VAL A 84 -21.85 15.64 -0.21
C VAL A 84 -22.74 15.68 1.04
N PHE A 85 -23.52 16.75 1.21
CA PHE A 85 -24.34 16.91 2.42
C PHE A 85 -25.57 15.98 2.45
N SER A 86 -26.09 15.56 1.30
CA SER A 86 -27.13 14.53 1.26
C SER A 86 -26.63 13.17 1.77
N GLY A 87 -25.34 12.88 1.61
CA GLY A 87 -24.69 11.67 2.08
C GLY A 87 -24.66 11.51 3.61
N PHE A 88 -24.84 12.61 4.37
CA PHE A 88 -24.88 12.58 5.83
C PHE A 88 -26.05 11.74 6.38
N LYS A 89 -27.10 11.51 5.58
CA LYS A 89 -28.15 10.54 5.92
C LYS A 89 -27.59 9.13 6.19
N PHE A 90 -26.46 8.79 5.57
CA PHE A 90 -25.80 7.49 5.67
C PHE A 90 -24.58 7.51 6.62
N ILE A 91 -24.38 8.60 7.37
CA ILE A 91 -23.17 8.81 8.19
C ILE A 91 -22.89 7.65 9.15
N GLY A 92 -23.92 7.05 9.74
CA GLY A 92 -23.75 5.93 10.67
C GLY A 92 -23.09 4.70 10.03
N ILE A 93 -23.47 4.36 8.81
CA ILE A 93 -22.90 3.22 8.06
C ILE A 93 -21.52 3.62 7.50
N ILE A 94 -21.38 4.85 7.01
CA ILE A 94 -20.14 5.33 6.40
C ILE A 94 -19.02 5.47 7.43
N LEU A 95 -19.32 5.87 8.67
CA LEU A 95 -18.30 6.03 9.72
C LEU A 95 -17.56 4.73 10.05
N VAL A 96 -18.24 3.57 9.92
CA VAL A 96 -17.62 2.25 10.15
C VAL A 96 -16.45 2.01 9.21
N THR A 97 -16.53 2.47 7.95
CA THR A 97 -15.47 2.32 6.96
C THR A 97 -14.57 3.55 6.84
N ALA A 98 -15.13 4.75 7.00
CA ALA A 98 -14.40 6.01 6.84
C ALA A 98 -13.37 6.27 7.94
N ILE A 99 -13.65 5.91 9.20
CA ILE A 99 -12.68 6.09 10.30
C ILE A 99 -11.45 5.19 10.09
N PRO A 100 -11.58 3.87 9.86
CA PRO A 100 -10.43 3.02 9.56
C PRO A 100 -9.64 3.50 8.35
N PHE A 101 -10.35 3.93 7.30
CA PHE A 101 -9.70 4.42 6.08
C PHE A 101 -8.94 5.73 6.30
N GLY A 102 -9.47 6.67 7.08
CA GLY A 102 -8.76 7.90 7.44
C GLY A 102 -7.56 7.65 8.34
N ILE A 103 -7.60 6.65 9.23
CA ILE A 103 -6.43 6.26 10.02
C ILE A 103 -5.37 5.59 9.14
N TYR A 104 -5.80 4.75 8.20
CA TYR A 104 -4.91 4.14 7.22
C TYR A 104 -4.16 5.22 6.41
N ASP A 105 -4.89 6.20 5.89
CA ASP A 105 -4.35 7.31 5.11
C ASP A 105 -3.37 8.17 5.93
N LEU A 106 -3.71 8.48 7.19
CA LEU A 106 -2.82 9.16 8.14
C LEU A 106 -1.49 8.41 8.31
N VAL A 107 -1.55 7.09 8.53
CA VAL A 107 -0.35 6.26 8.68
C VAL A 107 0.46 6.24 7.38
N GLU A 108 -0.19 6.07 6.23
CA GLU A 108 0.46 6.06 4.92
C GLU A 108 1.20 7.38 4.64
N ALA A 109 0.58 8.52 4.96
CA ALA A 109 1.20 9.82 4.81
C ALA A 109 2.40 10.02 5.76
N MET A 110 2.34 9.50 7.00
CA MET A 110 3.47 9.51 7.92
C MET A 110 4.63 8.64 7.41
N ASP A 111 4.34 7.44 6.91
CA ASP A 111 5.34 6.53 6.35
C ASP A 111 6.03 7.14 5.13
N ASN A 112 5.29 7.89 4.30
CA ASN A 112 5.86 8.62 3.17
C ASN A 112 6.79 9.76 3.60
N VAL A 113 6.45 10.48 4.68
CA VAL A 113 7.34 11.50 5.25
C VAL A 113 8.62 10.87 5.79
N GLU A 114 8.52 9.73 6.48
CA GLU A 114 9.69 9.01 6.99
C GLU A 114 10.55 8.45 5.86
N SER A 115 9.93 7.87 4.83
CA SER A 115 10.61 7.40 3.62
C SER A 115 11.34 8.53 2.90
N ALA A 116 10.75 9.73 2.82
CA ALA A 116 11.40 10.92 2.28
C ALA A 116 12.60 11.37 3.14
N SER A 117 12.44 11.34 4.46
CA SER A 117 13.49 11.66 5.44
C SER A 117 14.69 10.73 5.30
N ALA A 118 14.44 9.41 5.17
CA ALA A 118 15.47 8.41 4.89
C ALA A 118 16.21 8.68 3.57
N ALA A 119 15.52 9.24 2.56
CA ALA A 119 16.13 9.69 1.31
C ALA A 119 16.77 11.10 1.37
N GLY A 120 16.84 11.71 2.55
CA GLY A 120 17.49 12.99 2.80
C GLY A 120 16.63 14.24 2.54
N ASP A 121 15.31 14.11 2.42
CA ASP A 121 14.38 15.27 2.38
C ASP A 121 13.48 15.28 3.62
N SER A 122 13.62 16.30 4.46
CA SER A 122 12.79 16.45 5.65
C SER A 122 11.58 17.35 5.36
N PHE A 123 10.38 16.81 5.59
CA PHE A 123 9.12 17.54 5.48
C PHE A 123 8.42 17.60 6.84
N PRO A 124 7.85 18.75 7.25
CA PRO A 124 7.07 18.83 8.49
C PRO A 124 5.81 17.96 8.37
N THR A 125 5.74 16.86 9.13
CA THR A 125 4.63 15.90 9.08
C THR A 125 3.26 16.57 9.20
N THR A 126 3.10 17.50 10.15
CA THR A 126 1.84 18.23 10.32
C THR A 126 1.43 19.03 9.09
N GLN A 127 2.38 19.62 8.36
CA GLN A 127 2.07 20.38 7.15
C GLN A 127 1.65 19.45 6.01
N VAL A 128 2.32 18.31 5.86
CA VAL A 128 1.97 17.29 4.86
C VAL A 128 0.56 16.75 5.11
N LEU A 129 0.28 16.35 6.36
CA LEU A 129 -1.05 15.85 6.76
C LEU A 129 -2.15 16.90 6.62
N THR A 130 -1.86 18.16 6.95
CA THR A 130 -2.84 19.24 6.80
C THR A 130 -3.13 19.50 5.32
N ALA A 131 -2.10 19.49 4.46
CA ALA A 131 -2.28 19.67 3.03
C ALA A 131 -3.11 18.53 2.43
N ASP A 132 -2.81 17.28 2.79
CA ASP A 132 -3.52 16.11 2.31
C ASP A 132 -5.02 16.15 2.69
N GLY A 133 -5.32 16.40 3.97
CA GLY A 133 -6.70 16.54 4.44
C GLY A 133 -7.46 17.70 3.80
N VAL A 134 -6.84 18.88 3.68
CA VAL A 134 -7.48 20.05 3.05
C VAL A 134 -7.75 19.83 1.57
N ILE A 135 -6.78 19.27 0.83
CA ILE A 135 -6.95 19.00 -0.61
C ILE A 135 -7.99 17.90 -0.82
N SER A 136 -8.04 16.89 0.05
CA SER A 136 -9.10 15.87 0.07
C SER A 136 -10.49 16.47 0.30
N LEU A 137 -10.63 17.41 1.24
CA LEU A 137 -11.89 18.12 1.47
C LEU A 137 -12.31 18.96 0.26
N ILE A 138 -11.36 19.66 -0.38
CA ILE A 138 -11.63 20.40 -1.63
C ILE A 138 -12.09 19.44 -2.73
N GLY A 139 -11.39 18.31 -2.92
CA GLY A 139 -11.76 17.28 -3.87
C GLY A 139 -13.16 16.72 -3.60
N CYS A 140 -13.47 16.42 -2.34
CA CYS A 140 -14.80 15.95 -1.91
C CYS A 140 -15.90 16.95 -2.29
N LEU A 141 -15.69 18.24 -2.02
CA LEU A 141 -16.63 19.29 -2.41
C LEU A 141 -16.76 19.47 -3.93
N LEU A 142 -15.81 18.95 -4.71
CA LEU A 142 -15.85 18.88 -6.18
C LEU A 142 -16.36 17.53 -6.70
N GLY A 143 -16.82 16.63 -5.82
CA GLY A 143 -17.41 15.34 -6.17
C GLY A 143 -16.46 14.15 -6.19
N ASN A 144 -15.21 14.29 -5.70
CA ASN A 144 -14.31 13.15 -5.51
C ASN A 144 -14.83 12.26 -4.35
N PRO A 145 -15.18 10.98 -4.59
CA PRO A 145 -15.63 10.08 -3.54
C PRO A 145 -14.47 9.44 -2.75
N PHE A 146 -13.22 9.68 -3.14
CA PHE A 146 -12.03 9.09 -2.55
C PHE A 146 -11.23 10.13 -1.76
N ILE A 147 -10.60 9.68 -0.67
CA ILE A 147 -9.54 10.46 -0.01
C ILE A 147 -8.33 10.52 -0.96
N ASN A 148 -7.66 11.66 -1.01
CA ASN A 148 -6.34 11.70 -1.64
C ASN A 148 -5.32 11.13 -0.66
N ALA A 149 -4.17 10.73 -1.18
CA ALA A 149 -3.06 10.24 -0.38
C ALA A 149 -1.76 10.85 -0.87
N VAL A 150 -0.76 10.92 0.00
CA VAL A 150 0.61 11.30 -0.35
C VAL A 150 1.21 10.24 -1.28
N TYR A 151 1.83 10.69 -2.37
CA TYR A 151 2.35 9.76 -3.38
C TYR A 151 3.54 8.95 -2.86
N ILE A 152 3.42 7.62 -2.92
CA ILE A 152 4.44 6.70 -2.42
C ILE A 152 5.66 6.65 -3.36
N GLY A 153 6.83 6.39 -2.78
CA GLY A 153 8.05 6.07 -3.52
C GLY A 153 8.95 7.26 -3.76
N HIS A 154 8.86 8.31 -2.92
CA HIS A 154 9.74 9.48 -2.94
C HIS A 154 11.22 9.13 -3.15
N PRO A 155 11.83 8.13 -2.46
CA PRO A 155 13.22 7.74 -2.69
C PRO A 155 13.49 7.32 -4.15
N GLY A 156 12.60 6.51 -4.72
CA GLY A 156 12.72 6.03 -6.11
C GLY A 156 12.63 7.18 -7.11
N TRP A 157 11.64 8.07 -6.96
CA TRP A 157 11.49 9.25 -7.81
C TRP A 157 12.68 10.21 -7.68
N LYS A 158 13.18 10.41 -6.46
CA LYS A 158 14.35 11.27 -6.19
C LYS A 158 15.63 10.71 -6.81
N ALA A 159 15.84 9.39 -6.71
CA ALA A 159 16.98 8.69 -7.31
C ALA A 159 16.97 8.80 -8.84
N MET A 160 15.79 8.88 -9.46
CA MET A 160 15.63 9.15 -10.90
C MET A 160 15.78 10.63 -11.28
N GLY A 161 16.10 11.52 -10.33
CA GLY A 161 16.24 12.96 -10.58
C GLY A 161 14.92 13.74 -10.52
N GLY A 162 13.82 13.11 -10.11
CA GLY A 162 12.54 13.78 -9.87
C GLY A 162 12.67 14.85 -8.78
N ARG A 163 12.09 16.02 -9.04
CA ARG A 163 12.05 17.19 -8.13
C ARG A 163 10.66 17.83 -8.22
N ILE A 164 10.44 18.97 -7.55
CA ILE A 164 9.14 19.66 -7.53
C ILE A 164 8.54 19.92 -8.92
N GLY A 165 9.37 20.23 -9.92
CA GLY A 165 8.91 20.44 -11.30
C GLY A 165 8.30 19.19 -11.93
N TYR A 166 8.82 18.00 -11.60
CA TYR A 166 8.27 16.72 -12.03
C TYR A 166 6.86 16.49 -11.44
N SER A 167 6.69 16.76 -10.14
CA SER A 167 5.39 16.64 -9.48
C SER A 167 4.37 17.61 -10.07
N ALA A 168 4.75 18.87 -10.28
CA ALA A 168 3.89 19.88 -10.89
C ALA A 168 3.49 19.51 -12.34
N ALA A 169 4.45 19.08 -13.15
CA ALA A 169 4.20 18.66 -14.53
C ALA A 169 3.27 17.44 -14.59
N THR A 170 3.47 16.46 -13.70
CA THR A 170 2.58 15.29 -13.58
C THR A 170 1.15 15.72 -13.23
N GLY A 171 0.98 16.63 -12.26
CA GLY A 171 -0.34 17.16 -11.90
C GLY A 171 -1.04 17.88 -13.05
N VAL A 172 -0.32 18.76 -13.76
CA VAL A 172 -0.85 19.46 -14.95
C VAL A 172 -1.22 18.47 -16.05
N MET A 173 -0.37 17.47 -16.31
CA MET A 173 -0.64 16.44 -17.30
C MET A 173 -1.92 15.67 -16.97
N VAL A 174 -2.08 15.19 -15.73
CA VAL A 174 -3.29 14.46 -15.31
C VAL A 174 -4.54 15.34 -15.42
N LEU A 175 -4.42 16.63 -15.07
CA LEU A 175 -5.52 17.59 -15.21
C LEU A 175 -5.93 17.76 -16.68
N VAL A 176 -4.97 17.90 -17.60
CA VAL A 176 -5.26 17.99 -19.05
C VAL A 176 -5.91 16.69 -19.56
N LEU A 177 -5.38 15.54 -19.18
CA LEU A 177 -5.91 14.24 -19.61
C LEU A 177 -7.35 14.02 -19.13
N THR A 178 -7.65 14.40 -17.90
CA THR A 178 -8.98 14.23 -17.31
C THR A 178 -9.97 15.28 -17.81
N TRP A 179 -9.58 16.54 -17.92
CA TRP A 179 -10.43 17.60 -18.46
C TRP A 179 -10.81 17.36 -19.91
N LEU A 180 -9.90 16.83 -20.73
CA LEU A 180 -10.16 16.63 -22.16
C LEU A 180 -10.73 15.24 -22.51
N GLY A 181 -10.97 14.39 -21.50
CA GLY A 181 -11.46 13.02 -21.71
C GLY A 181 -10.44 12.09 -22.39
N ILE A 182 -9.14 12.43 -22.37
CA ILE A 182 -8.08 11.70 -23.09
C ILE A 182 -7.76 10.36 -22.40
N VAL A 183 -8.10 10.21 -21.12
CA VAL A 183 -7.87 8.96 -20.37
C VAL A 183 -8.46 7.75 -21.07
N ALA A 184 -9.69 7.86 -21.60
CA ALA A 184 -10.35 6.78 -22.33
C ALA A 184 -9.53 6.33 -23.55
N LEU A 185 -8.96 7.29 -24.30
CA LEU A 185 -8.10 6.99 -25.44
C LEU A 185 -6.81 6.29 -24.99
N VAL A 186 -6.13 6.82 -23.98
CA VAL A 186 -4.88 6.22 -23.46
C VAL A 186 -5.13 4.78 -22.98
N SER A 187 -6.21 4.54 -22.24
CA SER A 187 -6.60 3.21 -21.77
C SER A 187 -7.01 2.26 -22.90
N SER A 188 -7.51 2.78 -24.03
CA SER A 188 -7.82 1.97 -25.22
C SER A 188 -6.59 1.61 -26.07
N LEU A 189 -5.47 2.33 -25.88
CA LEU A 189 -4.23 2.15 -26.63
C LEU A 189 -3.18 1.33 -25.88
N ILE A 190 -3.13 1.48 -24.56
CA ILE A 190 -2.11 0.87 -23.70
C ILE A 190 -2.78 -0.22 -22.85
N PRO A 191 -2.30 -1.47 -22.92
CA PRO A 191 -2.88 -2.54 -22.12
C PRO A 191 -2.52 -2.29 -20.65
N VAL A 192 -3.54 -2.31 -19.77
CA VAL A 192 -3.35 -2.06 -18.33
C VAL A 192 -2.25 -2.95 -17.74
N VAL A 193 -2.15 -4.20 -18.20
CA VAL A 193 -1.13 -5.17 -17.76
C VAL A 193 0.31 -4.70 -18.00
N ALA A 194 0.58 -3.84 -18.99
CA ALA A 194 1.92 -3.31 -19.23
C ALA A 194 2.36 -2.28 -18.17
N ILE A 195 1.41 -1.66 -17.47
CA ILE A 195 1.67 -0.63 -16.47
C ILE A 195 1.87 -1.27 -15.09
N LEU A 196 1.14 -2.35 -14.78
CA LEU A 196 1.12 -2.98 -13.45
C LEU A 196 2.49 -3.39 -12.89
N PRO A 197 3.49 -3.81 -13.68
CA PRO A 197 4.82 -4.10 -13.18
C PRO A 197 5.48 -2.95 -12.42
N ILE A 198 5.09 -1.69 -12.67
CA ILE A 198 5.60 -0.54 -11.89
C ILE A 198 5.15 -0.60 -10.43
N LEU A 199 3.95 -1.13 -10.15
CA LEU A 199 3.43 -1.30 -8.79
C LEU A 199 4.20 -2.41 -8.06
N LEU A 200 4.56 -3.49 -8.77
CA LEU A 200 5.40 -4.54 -8.20
C LEU A 200 6.78 -4.00 -7.84
N TYR A 201 7.35 -3.14 -8.70
CA TYR A 201 8.59 -2.45 -8.37
C TYR A 201 8.47 -1.58 -7.12
N ILE A 202 7.46 -0.71 -7.05
CA ILE A 202 7.27 0.18 -5.91
C ILE A 202 7.14 -0.65 -4.63
N GLY A 203 6.38 -1.76 -4.68
CA GLY A 203 6.28 -2.71 -3.57
C GLY A 203 7.62 -3.34 -3.17
N MET A 204 8.45 -3.73 -4.13
CA MET A 204 9.80 -4.24 -3.85
C MET A 204 10.70 -3.17 -3.25
N LEU A 205 10.66 -1.93 -3.74
CA LEU A 205 11.48 -0.82 -3.26
C LEU A 205 11.12 -0.47 -1.81
N ILE A 206 9.83 -0.29 -1.50
CA ILE A 206 9.36 -0.02 -0.13
C ILE A 206 9.70 -1.21 0.77
N GLY A 207 9.44 -2.44 0.29
CA GLY A 207 9.73 -3.66 1.01
C GLY A 207 11.20 -3.78 1.36
N SER A 208 12.11 -3.56 0.42
CA SER A 208 13.56 -3.59 0.67
C SER A 208 14.01 -2.45 1.57
N GLN A 209 13.45 -1.25 1.38
CA GLN A 209 13.78 -0.07 2.17
C GLN A 209 13.46 -0.29 3.65
N ALA A 210 12.34 -0.94 3.96
CA ALA A 210 11.98 -1.25 5.35
C ALA A 210 13.09 -2.03 6.08
N PHE A 211 13.76 -2.97 5.40
CA PHE A 211 14.88 -3.74 5.97
C PHE A 211 16.22 -3.00 5.93
N GLN A 212 16.43 -2.13 4.95
CA GLN A 212 17.70 -1.43 4.74
C GLN A 212 17.84 -0.20 5.64
N GLU A 213 16.74 0.51 5.88
CA GLU A 213 16.70 1.73 6.69
C GLU A 213 16.38 1.45 8.17
N SER A 214 16.07 0.20 8.51
CA SER A 214 15.89 -0.24 9.90
C SER A 214 17.13 -0.99 10.40
N PRO A 215 17.41 -0.97 11.72
CA PRO A 215 18.40 -1.87 12.32
C PRO A 215 18.20 -3.32 11.88
N ARG A 216 19.29 -4.02 11.49
CA ARG A 216 19.22 -5.42 11.04
C ARG A 216 18.56 -6.35 12.08
N SER A 217 18.72 -6.05 13.37
CA SER A 217 18.08 -6.77 14.47
C SER A 217 16.56 -6.69 14.46
N HIS A 218 15.96 -5.67 13.82
CA HIS A 218 14.52 -5.46 13.72
C HIS A 218 13.86 -6.24 12.58
N ALA A 219 14.61 -6.99 11.77
CA ALA A 219 14.04 -7.80 10.69
C ALA A 219 12.86 -8.72 11.11
N PRO A 220 12.87 -9.38 12.29
CA PRO A 220 11.72 -10.15 12.74
C PRO A 220 10.47 -9.29 12.99
N ALA A 221 10.64 -8.05 13.47
CA ALA A 221 9.52 -7.13 13.72
C ALA A 221 8.87 -6.68 12.40
N ILE A 222 9.67 -6.43 11.35
CA ILE A 222 9.18 -6.09 10.02
C ILE A 222 8.31 -7.24 9.47
N ILE A 223 8.81 -8.47 9.53
CA ILE A 223 8.05 -9.64 9.08
C ILE A 223 6.75 -9.81 9.87
N LEU A 224 6.79 -9.67 11.19
CA LEU A 224 5.59 -9.77 12.03
C LEU A 224 4.56 -8.69 11.69
N ALA A 225 4.99 -7.45 11.46
CA ALA A 225 4.12 -6.33 11.12
C ALA A 225 3.38 -6.53 9.78
N MET A 226 3.90 -7.35 8.87
CA MET A 226 3.25 -7.68 7.59
C MET A 226 2.14 -8.73 7.73
N ILE A 227 2.15 -9.56 8.78
CA ILE A 227 1.24 -10.70 8.91
C ILE A 227 -0.25 -10.28 8.89
N PRO A 228 -0.69 -9.24 9.62
CA PRO A 228 -2.07 -8.78 9.55
C PRO A 228 -2.52 -8.42 8.14
N GLN A 229 -1.64 -7.81 7.34
CA GLN A 229 -1.95 -7.43 5.96
C GLN A 229 -2.13 -8.66 5.06
N ILE A 230 -1.32 -9.70 5.26
CA ILE A 230 -1.45 -10.97 4.55
C ILE A 230 -2.78 -11.65 4.94
N ALA A 231 -3.16 -11.61 6.22
CA ALA A 231 -4.44 -12.16 6.68
C ALA A 231 -5.65 -11.43 6.07
N ALA A 232 -5.62 -10.09 6.05
CA ALA A 232 -6.65 -9.26 5.44
C ALA A 232 -6.77 -9.51 3.92
N TRP A 233 -5.63 -9.62 3.23
CA TRP A 233 -5.60 -9.98 1.81
C TRP A 233 -6.20 -11.38 1.56
N GLY A 234 -5.80 -12.38 2.36
CA GLY A 234 -6.32 -13.75 2.26
C GLY A 234 -7.83 -13.82 2.47
N LYS A 235 -8.36 -13.13 3.49
CA LYS A 235 -9.80 -12.99 3.71
C LYS A 235 -10.49 -12.36 2.50
N THR A 236 -9.94 -11.27 1.97
CA THR A 236 -10.52 -10.55 0.83
C THR A 236 -10.64 -11.46 -0.41
N MET A 237 -9.65 -12.32 -0.66
CA MET A 237 -9.72 -13.28 -1.77
C MET A 237 -10.84 -14.32 -1.56
N ILE A 238 -11.01 -14.80 -0.32
CA ILE A 238 -12.09 -15.74 0.03
C ILE A 238 -13.46 -15.06 -0.12
N ASP A 239 -13.62 -13.87 0.45
CA ASP A 239 -14.87 -13.11 0.40
C ASP A 239 -15.26 -12.76 -1.04
N GLY A 240 -14.30 -12.34 -1.86
CA GLY A 240 -14.51 -12.08 -3.28
C GLY A 240 -14.98 -13.32 -4.05
N ALA A 241 -14.35 -14.48 -3.81
CA ALA A 241 -14.73 -15.73 -4.46
C ALA A 241 -16.13 -16.21 -4.02
N LEU A 242 -16.44 -16.18 -2.73
CA LEU A 242 -17.74 -16.57 -2.21
C LEU A 242 -18.85 -15.61 -2.64
N GLY A 243 -18.57 -14.30 -2.63
CA GLY A 243 -19.49 -13.27 -3.10
C GLY A 243 -19.83 -13.44 -4.58
N ALA A 244 -18.84 -13.74 -5.42
CA ALA A 244 -19.06 -14.06 -6.83
C ALA A 244 -19.91 -15.33 -7.04
N ALA A 245 -19.84 -16.29 -6.11
CA ALA A 245 -20.69 -17.48 -6.09
C ALA A 245 -22.09 -17.23 -5.48
N GLY A 246 -22.42 -15.99 -5.10
CA GLY A 246 -23.71 -15.63 -4.50
C GLY A 246 -23.87 -16.09 -3.05
N THR A 247 -22.77 -16.37 -2.35
CA THR A 247 -22.77 -16.81 -0.95
C THR A 247 -21.78 -16.02 -0.09
N ASN A 248 -21.55 -16.45 1.16
CA ASN A 248 -20.56 -15.89 2.07
C ASN A 248 -20.05 -16.95 3.04
N ALA A 249 -18.98 -16.64 3.79
CA ALA A 249 -18.34 -17.59 4.69
C ALA A 249 -19.30 -18.16 5.76
N ALA A 250 -20.22 -17.34 6.27
CA ALA A 250 -21.20 -17.76 7.26
C ALA A 250 -22.20 -18.78 6.69
N GLN A 251 -22.67 -18.57 5.45
CA GLN A 251 -23.58 -19.49 4.76
C GLN A 251 -22.91 -20.82 4.40
N VAL A 252 -21.64 -20.80 3.99
CA VAL A 252 -20.85 -22.01 3.74
C VAL A 252 -20.64 -22.79 5.05
N GLY A 253 -20.39 -22.06 6.15
CA GLY A 253 -20.15 -22.58 7.49
C GLY A 253 -18.66 -22.63 7.82
N PHE A 254 -18.26 -21.98 8.92
CA PHE A 254 -16.85 -21.84 9.31
C PHE A 254 -16.17 -23.18 9.59
N ASP A 255 -16.87 -24.17 10.14
CA ASP A 255 -16.30 -25.51 10.39
C ASP A 255 -15.97 -26.25 9.08
N LYS A 256 -16.80 -26.06 8.04
CA LYS A 256 -16.54 -26.67 6.72
C LYS A 256 -15.33 -26.03 6.05
N LEU A 257 -15.20 -24.71 6.14
CA LEU A 257 -14.01 -23.99 5.69
C LEU A 257 -12.77 -24.45 6.48
N GLY A 258 -12.89 -24.61 7.80
CA GLY A 258 -11.84 -25.12 8.66
C GLY A 258 -11.38 -26.52 8.28
N ALA A 259 -12.30 -27.42 7.92
CA ALA A 259 -11.99 -28.78 7.47
C ALA A 259 -11.16 -28.82 6.17
N THR A 260 -11.14 -27.74 5.38
CA THR A 260 -10.30 -27.59 4.17
C THR A 260 -9.05 -26.74 4.41
N GLY A 261 -8.74 -26.40 5.66
CA GLY A 261 -7.59 -25.57 6.04
C GLY A 261 -7.84 -24.06 5.94
N ILE A 262 -9.06 -23.62 5.64
CA ILE A 262 -9.41 -22.20 5.58
C ILE A 262 -9.85 -21.76 6.99
N LEU A 263 -8.90 -21.26 7.78
CA LEU A 263 -9.14 -20.72 9.12
C LEU A 263 -9.74 -19.31 9.05
N TYR A 264 -10.97 -19.21 8.52
CA TYR A 264 -11.60 -17.93 8.17
C TYR A 264 -11.68 -16.96 9.36
N LYS A 265 -12.16 -17.42 10.53
CA LYS A 265 -12.23 -16.57 11.73
C LYS A 265 -10.87 -16.09 12.24
N GLY A 266 -9.82 -16.88 12.02
CA GLY A 266 -8.45 -16.46 12.31
C GLY A 266 -7.99 -15.35 11.36
N LEU A 267 -8.26 -15.49 10.06
CA LEU A 267 -7.95 -14.46 9.05
C LEU A 267 -8.73 -13.16 9.30
N GLU A 268 -10.02 -13.28 9.63
CA GLU A 268 -10.90 -12.17 10.02
C GLU A 268 -10.37 -11.42 11.23
N THR A 269 -10.09 -12.15 12.32
CA THR A 269 -9.58 -11.54 13.56
C THR A 269 -8.19 -10.96 13.36
N LEU A 270 -7.29 -11.62 12.64
CA LEU A 270 -5.92 -11.12 12.45
C LEU A 270 -5.85 -9.95 11.47
N GLY A 271 -6.69 -9.96 10.43
CA GLY A 271 -6.74 -8.94 9.39
C GLY A 271 -7.56 -7.70 9.73
N GLY A 272 -8.40 -7.75 10.77
CA GLY A 272 -9.16 -6.59 11.24
C GLY A 272 -8.22 -5.43 11.65
N GLY A 273 -8.35 -4.27 10.99
CA GLY A 273 -7.47 -3.13 11.23
C GLY A 273 -5.99 -3.41 10.93
N ALA A 274 -5.70 -4.22 9.90
CA ALA A 274 -4.38 -4.78 9.60
C ALA A 274 -3.20 -3.80 9.72
N THR A 275 -3.32 -2.58 9.21
CA THR A 275 -2.25 -1.57 9.28
C THR A 275 -1.91 -1.19 10.72
N LEU A 276 -2.92 -0.82 11.51
CA LEU A 276 -2.72 -0.50 12.93
C LEU A 276 -2.27 -1.74 13.73
N ALA A 277 -2.85 -2.91 13.44
CA ALA A 277 -2.43 -4.16 14.06
C ALA A 277 -0.94 -4.45 13.79
N GLY A 278 -0.49 -4.23 12.55
CA GLY A 278 0.90 -4.35 12.13
C GLY A 278 1.82 -3.39 12.88
N ILE A 279 1.41 -2.13 13.04
CA ILE A 279 2.16 -1.12 13.82
C ILE A 279 2.29 -1.56 15.28
N ILE A 280 1.21 -1.99 15.92
CA ILE A 280 1.23 -2.42 17.32
C ILE A 280 2.12 -3.64 17.50
N LEU A 281 1.96 -4.68 16.67
CA LEU A 281 2.79 -5.89 16.74
C LEU A 281 4.26 -5.61 16.45
N GLY A 282 4.55 -4.78 15.45
CA GLY A 282 5.89 -4.31 15.11
C GLY A 282 6.53 -3.57 16.28
N ALA A 283 5.85 -2.59 16.86
CA ALA A 283 6.35 -1.80 17.98
C ALA A 283 6.61 -2.65 19.22
N VAL A 284 5.67 -3.54 19.59
CA VAL A 284 5.88 -4.49 20.70
C VAL A 284 7.15 -5.32 20.48
N THR A 285 7.35 -5.82 19.25
CA THR A 285 8.48 -6.67 18.92
C THR A 285 9.80 -5.91 18.90
N VAL A 286 9.82 -4.69 18.34
CA VAL A 286 11.00 -3.80 18.39
C VAL A 286 11.41 -3.55 19.83
N PHE A 287 10.49 -3.15 20.71
CA PHE A 287 10.83 -2.88 22.11
C PHE A 287 11.23 -4.13 22.90
N ILE A 288 10.76 -5.32 22.51
CA ILE A 288 11.26 -6.60 23.05
C ILE A 288 12.70 -6.86 22.59
N ILE A 289 12.99 -6.63 21.31
CA ILE A 289 14.34 -6.79 20.74
C ILE A 289 15.33 -5.85 21.45
N GLU A 290 14.94 -4.59 21.63
CA GLU A 290 15.73 -3.56 22.31
C GLU A 290 15.76 -3.69 23.84
N ARG A 291 15.07 -4.68 24.42
CA ARG A 291 14.95 -4.89 25.88
C ARG A 291 14.25 -3.76 26.63
N GLN A 292 13.51 -2.90 25.93
CA GLN A 292 12.70 -1.84 26.51
C GLN A 292 11.29 -2.36 26.87
N LEU A 293 11.24 -3.38 27.73
CA LEU A 293 10.03 -4.15 28.02
C LEU A 293 8.87 -3.32 28.59
N GLU A 294 9.16 -2.21 29.28
CA GLU A 294 8.11 -1.28 29.74
C GLU A 294 7.40 -0.59 28.57
N LYS A 295 8.13 -0.20 27.52
CA LYS A 295 7.56 0.36 26.31
C LYS A 295 6.79 -0.71 25.53
N ALA A 296 7.33 -1.92 25.44
CA ALA A 296 6.62 -3.05 24.83
C ALA A 296 5.28 -3.32 25.54
N ALA A 297 5.27 -3.28 26.88
CA ALA A 297 4.04 -3.41 27.67
C ALA A 297 3.05 -2.27 27.40
N ALA A 298 3.53 -1.02 27.29
CA ALA A 298 2.69 0.12 26.96
C ALA A 298 2.03 -0.01 25.58
N PHE A 299 2.77 -0.47 24.56
CA PHE A 299 2.21 -0.73 23.22
C PHE A 299 1.23 -1.90 23.22
N ALA A 300 1.50 -2.98 23.96
CA ALA A 300 0.54 -4.07 24.12
C ALA A 300 -0.74 -3.61 24.82
N PHE A 301 -0.64 -2.74 25.83
CA PHE A 301 -1.78 -2.15 26.50
C PHE A 301 -2.60 -1.23 25.57
N ALA A 302 -1.92 -0.39 24.77
CA ALA A 302 -2.58 0.39 23.72
C ALA A 302 -3.30 -0.54 22.72
N GLY A 303 -2.66 -1.65 22.32
CA GLY A 303 -3.28 -2.69 21.51
C GLY A 303 -4.56 -3.28 22.14
N ALA A 304 -4.57 -3.50 23.46
CA ALA A 304 -5.78 -3.95 24.17
C ALA A 304 -6.92 -2.93 24.06
N ILE A 305 -6.63 -1.64 24.22
CA ILE A 305 -7.62 -0.56 24.08
C ILE A 305 -8.14 -0.49 22.64
N LEU A 306 -7.25 -0.47 21.64
CA LEU A 306 -7.62 -0.42 20.24
C LEU A 306 -8.48 -1.64 19.85
N THR A 307 -8.13 -2.83 20.35
CA THR A 307 -8.89 -4.05 20.13
C THR A 307 -10.27 -3.99 20.77
N PHE A 308 -10.36 -3.45 21.98
CA PHE A 308 -11.63 -3.31 22.70
C PHE A 308 -12.62 -2.41 21.94
N PHE A 309 -12.12 -1.36 21.29
CA PHE A 309 -12.93 -0.46 20.47
C PHE A 309 -13.13 -0.92 19.01
N GLY A 310 -12.52 -2.04 18.62
CA GLY A 310 -12.61 -2.60 17.27
C GLY A 310 -11.75 -1.89 16.21
N LEU A 311 -10.78 -1.07 16.62
CA LEU A 311 -9.84 -0.43 15.70
C LEU A 311 -8.80 -1.41 15.13
N ILE A 312 -8.50 -2.46 15.89
CA ILE A 312 -7.72 -3.61 15.45
C ILE A 312 -8.43 -4.90 15.87
N HIS A 313 -8.16 -5.97 15.14
CA HIS A 313 -8.70 -7.31 15.39
C HIS A 313 -10.23 -7.43 15.47
N ALA A 314 -10.96 -6.59 14.75
CA ALA A 314 -12.42 -6.63 14.62
C ALA A 314 -12.86 -6.16 13.22
N GLU A 315 -14.10 -6.48 12.83
CA GLU A 315 -14.71 -6.01 11.58
C GLU A 315 -15.45 -4.67 11.76
N ASP A 316 -15.93 -4.39 12.98
CA ASP A 316 -16.75 -3.23 13.29
C ASP A 316 -16.14 -2.39 14.42
N LEU A 317 -16.43 -1.10 14.40
CA LEU A 317 -16.14 -0.18 15.52
C LEU A 317 -17.23 -0.29 16.59
N GLY A 318 -16.84 -0.23 17.86
CA GLY A 318 -17.78 -0.18 18.97
C GLY A 318 -17.16 -0.66 20.26
N ILE A 319 -17.95 -0.74 21.33
CA ILE A 319 -17.45 -1.11 22.65
C ILE A 319 -17.50 -2.63 22.80
N GLY A 320 -16.35 -3.25 23.08
CA GLY A 320 -16.25 -4.67 23.38
C GLY A 320 -16.36 -5.57 22.15
N GLN A 321 -15.79 -5.15 21.02
CA GLN A 321 -15.91 -5.88 19.74
C GLN A 321 -15.15 -7.21 19.75
N SER A 322 -13.90 -7.22 20.24
CA SER A 322 -13.05 -8.41 20.35
C SER A 322 -12.51 -8.61 21.77
N PRO A 323 -13.38 -8.89 22.77
CA PRO A 323 -13.03 -8.83 24.18
C PRO A 323 -11.96 -9.86 24.58
N LEU A 324 -11.98 -11.07 24.01
CA LEU A 324 -10.97 -12.09 24.28
C LEU A 324 -9.58 -11.72 23.73
N VAL A 325 -9.54 -11.09 22.55
CA VAL A 325 -8.29 -10.59 21.97
C VAL A 325 -7.77 -9.39 22.76
N ALA A 326 -8.66 -8.48 23.17
CA ALA A 326 -8.32 -7.35 24.03
C ALA A 326 -7.74 -7.81 25.37
N LEU A 327 -8.37 -8.80 26.01
CA LEU A 327 -7.86 -9.44 27.23
C LEU A 327 -6.52 -10.14 27.01
N SER A 328 -6.30 -10.73 25.83
CA SER A 328 -5.01 -11.34 25.48
C SER A 328 -3.90 -10.30 25.39
N TYR A 329 -4.15 -9.17 24.72
CA TYR A 329 -3.20 -8.04 24.69
C TYR A 329 -2.95 -7.46 26.08
N LEU A 330 -3.97 -7.37 26.93
CA LEU A 330 -3.81 -6.95 28.32
C LEU A 330 -2.93 -7.94 29.11
N GLY A 331 -3.14 -9.24 28.91
CA GLY A 331 -2.29 -10.30 29.49
C GLY A 331 -0.84 -10.17 29.04
N VAL A 332 -0.61 -9.93 27.75
CA VAL A 332 0.73 -9.67 27.20
C VAL A 332 1.35 -8.41 27.83
N ALA A 333 0.58 -7.32 27.97
CA ALA A 333 1.06 -6.10 28.61
C ALA A 333 1.51 -6.34 30.06
N VAL A 334 0.69 -7.04 30.84
CA VAL A 334 1.02 -7.41 32.23
C VAL A 334 2.26 -8.31 32.27
N MET A 335 2.34 -9.31 31.39
CA MET A 335 3.49 -10.22 31.30
C MET A 335 4.79 -9.46 30.98
N LEU A 336 4.79 -8.59 29.97
CA LEU A 336 5.96 -7.81 29.57
C LEU A 336 6.37 -6.83 30.67
N TYR A 337 5.42 -6.20 31.35
CA TYR A 337 5.69 -5.33 32.48
C TYR A 337 6.29 -6.12 33.67
N ALA A 338 5.77 -7.31 33.96
CA ALA A 338 6.33 -8.18 34.98
C ALA A 338 7.76 -8.61 34.63
N PHE A 339 8.03 -8.97 33.37
CA PHE A 339 9.40 -9.26 32.93
C PHE A 339 10.33 -8.05 33.07
N ALA A 340 9.85 -6.84 32.77
CA ALA A 340 10.63 -5.61 32.96
C ALA A 340 11.05 -5.39 34.42
N LYS A 341 10.22 -5.80 35.39
CA LYS A 341 10.48 -5.59 36.82
C LYS A 341 11.21 -6.73 37.51
N PHE A 342 10.96 -7.97 37.07
CA PHE A 342 11.33 -9.16 37.84
C PHE A 342 12.22 -10.15 37.08
N ALA A 343 12.33 -10.07 35.75
CA ALA A 343 13.16 -10.98 34.97
C ALA A 343 14.61 -10.49 34.85
N GLN A 344 15.55 -11.43 34.79
CA GLN A 344 16.93 -11.12 34.37
C GLN A 344 16.98 -11.08 32.85
N VAL A 345 17.17 -9.88 32.30
CA VAL A 345 17.21 -9.65 30.86
C VAL A 345 18.64 -9.37 30.43
N THR A 346 19.17 -10.19 29.52
CA THR A 346 20.49 -9.94 28.92
C THR A 346 20.47 -8.58 28.21
N PRO A 347 21.45 -7.70 28.46
CA PRO A 347 21.55 -6.41 27.77
C PRO A 347 21.54 -6.59 26.25
N ALA A 348 20.89 -5.67 25.55
CA ALA A 348 21.01 -5.60 24.10
C ALA A 348 22.48 -5.31 23.73
N GLU A 349 23.00 -5.96 22.70
CA GLU A 349 24.30 -5.56 22.14
C GLU A 349 24.18 -4.14 21.59
N PRO A 350 25.17 -3.26 21.84
CA PRO A 350 25.15 -1.90 21.34
C PRO A 350 25.10 -1.91 19.82
N PHE A 351 24.15 -1.15 19.28
CA PHE A 351 23.94 -1.00 17.85
C PHE A 351 25.15 -0.30 17.21
N VAL A 352 25.89 -1.02 16.38
CA VAL A 352 26.85 -0.44 15.45
C VAL A 352 26.10 -0.25 14.14
N MET A 353 25.75 1.00 13.80
CA MET A 353 25.47 1.35 12.41
C MET A 353 26.76 1.11 11.66
N GLU A 354 26.85 -0.03 10.99
CA GLU A 354 27.83 -0.25 9.94
C GLU A 354 27.40 0.65 8.79
N HIS A 355 27.67 1.95 8.89
CA HIS A 355 27.71 2.81 7.72
C HIS A 355 28.74 2.16 6.81
N ASP A 356 28.28 1.55 5.72
CA ASP A 356 29.13 0.96 4.71
C ASP A 356 30.21 1.96 4.34
N ASN A 357 31.43 1.73 4.83
CA ASN A 357 32.66 2.35 4.32
C ASN A 357 33.00 1.78 2.93
N LEU A 358 32.00 1.48 2.10
CA LEU A 358 32.19 1.06 0.72
C LEU A 358 32.49 2.24 -0.21
N SER A 359 32.46 3.48 0.27
CA SER A 359 32.79 4.67 -0.54
C SER A 359 34.28 5.06 -0.54
N VAL A 360 35.20 4.27 0.03
CA VAL A 360 36.64 4.60 0.06
C VAL A 360 37.54 3.61 -0.69
N GLN A 361 37.04 2.47 -1.16
CA GLN A 361 37.87 1.51 -1.91
C GLN A 361 37.80 1.61 -3.44
N SER A 362 36.90 2.43 -4.02
CA SER A 362 36.86 2.65 -5.48
C SER A 362 37.59 3.91 -5.96
N ALA A 363 38.22 4.68 -5.07
CA ALA A 363 39.00 5.88 -5.43
C ALA A 363 40.53 5.65 -5.41
N ALA A 364 40.98 4.40 -5.27
CA ALA A 364 42.39 4.01 -5.35
C ALA A 364 42.70 3.06 -6.52
N ALA A 365 41.75 2.90 -7.45
CA ALA A 365 41.94 2.14 -8.68
C ALA A 365 41.12 2.77 -9.83
N GLU A 366 41.41 4.03 -10.16
CA GLU A 366 41.37 4.57 -11.52
C GLU A 366 42.13 5.90 -11.59
#